data_AF-A0A9Q9ET73-F1
#
_entry.id   AF-A0A9Q9ET73-F1
#
_cell.length_a   1.000
_cell.length_b   1.000
_cell.length_c   1.000
_cell.angle_alpha   90.00
_cell.angle_beta   90.00
_cell.angle_gamma   90.00
#
_symmetry.space_group_name_H-M   'P 1'
#
loop_
_entity.id
_entity.type
_entity.pdbx_description
1 polymer ?
#
loop_
_entity_poly.entity_id
_entity_poly.type
_entity_poly.pdbx_seq_one_letter_code
_entity_poly.pdbx_strand_id
1 'polypeptide(L)' 'MSDTTTCIKCGAEGAYFDGWCYVCEECGYEWGDQEIDDDDDDDDDDDDDDDDDDDD' A
#
# COMPACT_ATOMS: atom_id res chain seq x y z
N MET A 1 -16.22 -16.03 11.63
CA MET A 1 -16.86 -14.70 11.66
C MET A 1 -16.64 -14.15 10.27
N SER A 2 -17.70 -13.81 9.53
CA SER A 2 -17.56 -13.31 8.16
C SER A 2 -17.10 -11.86 8.26
N ASP A 3 -15.84 -11.60 7.94
CA ASP A 3 -15.27 -10.25 7.90
C ASP A 3 -15.67 -9.59 6.57
N THR A 4 -16.95 -9.29 6.45
CA THR A 4 -17.55 -8.71 5.25
C THR A 4 -17.91 -7.27 5.56
N THR A 5 -17.39 -6.33 4.77
CA THR A 5 -17.59 -4.89 4.94
C THR A 5 -18.61 -4.35 3.94
N THR A 6 -19.05 -3.12 4.17
CA THR A 6 -19.96 -2.39 3.29
C THR A 6 -19.18 -1.68 2.20
N CYS A 7 -19.59 -1.84 0.95
CA CYS A 7 -18.96 -1.14 -0.17
C CYS A 7 -19.22 0.37 -0.12
N ILE A 8 -18.15 1.16 -0.19
CA ILE A 8 -18.23 2.63 -0.17
C ILE A 8 -18.87 3.24 -1.43
N LYS A 9 -18.94 2.48 -2.54
CA LYS A 9 -19.47 2.97 -3.83
C LYS A 9 -20.96 2.71 -3.99
N CYS A 10 -21.42 1.51 -3.67
CA CYS A 10 -22.81 1.11 -3.85
C CYS A 10 -23.59 0.91 -2.54
N GLY A 11 -22.90 0.86 -1.39
CA GLY A 11 -23.52 0.62 -0.08
C GLY A 11 -23.92 -0.83 0.17
N ALA A 12 -23.52 -1.77 -0.69
CA ALA A 12 -23.84 -3.18 -0.50
C ALA A 12 -23.01 -3.82 0.61
N GLU A 13 -23.65 -4.64 1.43
CA GLU A 13 -23.02 -5.46 2.46
C GLU A 13 -22.58 -6.77 1.81
N GLY A 14 -21.29 -6.89 1.51
CA GLY A 14 -20.79 -7.98 0.64
C GLY A 14 -19.41 -7.72 0.06
N ALA A 15 -18.67 -6.76 0.61
CA ALA A 15 -17.29 -6.56 0.22
C ALA A 15 -16.36 -7.36 1.13
N TYR A 16 -15.36 -8.00 0.54
CA TYR A 16 -14.40 -8.82 1.25
C TYR A 16 -12.98 -8.37 0.93
N PHE A 17 -12.04 -8.67 1.81
CA PHE A 17 -10.62 -8.41 1.57
C PHE A 17 -9.98 -9.62 0.86
N ASP A 18 -9.39 -9.41 -0.31
CA ASP A 18 -8.77 -10.47 -1.11
C ASP A 18 -7.31 -10.77 -0.70
N GLY A 19 -6.77 -10.01 0.26
CA GLY A 19 -5.38 -10.10 0.72
C GLY A 19 -4.52 -8.90 0.31
N TRP A 20 -5.00 -8.07 -0.62
CA TRP A 20 -4.34 -6.84 -1.08
C TRP A 20 -5.30 -5.64 -1.07
N CYS A 21 -6.53 -5.85 -1.51
CA CYS A 21 -7.56 -4.82 -1.56
C CYS A 21 -8.92 -5.38 -1.16
N TYR A 22 -9.84 -4.48 -0.84
CA TYR A 22 -11.24 -4.80 -0.67
C TYR A 22 -11.94 -4.85 -2.02
N VAL A 23 -12.67 -5.92 -2.26
CA VAL A 23 -13.43 -6.17 -3.49
C VAL A 23 -14.91 -6.29 -3.15
N CYS A 24 -15.76 -5.55 -3.87
CA CYS A 24 -17.21 -5.66 -3.74
C CYS A 24 -17.78 -6.67 -4.74
N GLU A 25 -18.46 -7.71 -4.25
CA GLU A 25 -19.08 -8.75 -5.09
C GLU A 25 -20.27 -8.24 -5.93
N GLU A 26 -20.95 -7.19 -5.46
CA GLU A 26 -22.17 -6.68 -6.10
C GLU A 26 -21.87 -5.75 -7.27
N CYS A 27 -20.83 -4.92 -7.16
CA CYS A 27 -20.53 -3.90 -8.17
C CYS A 27 -19.14 -4.02 -8.80
N GLY A 28 -18.30 -4.94 -8.31
CA GLY A 28 -16.93 -5.14 -8.78
C GLY A 28 -16.02 -3.94 -8.50
N TYR A 29 -16.34 -3.13 -7.50
CA TYR A 29 -15.47 -2.03 -7.10
C TYR A 29 -14.39 -2.52 -6.15
N GLU A 30 -13.15 -2.14 -6.46
CA GLU A 30 -11.95 -2.53 -5.75
C GLU A 30 -11.35 -1.27 -5.11
N TRP A 31 -11.01 -1.31 -3.83
CA TRP A 31 -10.32 -0.22 -3.14
C TRP A 31 -9.24 -0.75 -2.22
N GLY A 32 -8.12 -0.03 -2.16
CA GLY A 32 -7.01 -0.36 -1.28
C GLY A 32 -7.43 -0.28 0.18
N ASP A 33 -6.93 -1.22 0.98
CA ASP A 33 -6.78 -0.97 2.41
C ASP A 33 -5.66 0.06 2.54
N GLN A 34 -5.92 1.19 3.19
CA GLN A 34 -5.00 2.35 3.21
C GLN A 34 -3.71 2.08 4.02
N GLU A 35 -3.38 0.81 4.27
CA GLU A 35 -2.26 0.38 5.12
C GLU A 35 -1.12 -0.27 4.32
N ILE A 36 -1.19 -0.29 2.98
CA ILE A 36 -0.06 -0.67 2.11
C ILE A 36 0.56 0.62 1.56
N ASP A 37 1.20 1.37 2.46
CA ASP A 37 2.27 2.31 2.11
C ASP A 37 3.58 1.51 2.16
N ASP A 38 3.74 0.54 1.26
CA ASP A 38 5.04 -0.02 0.90
C ASP A 38 5.70 0.98 -0.05
N ASP A 39 6.04 2.17 0.47
CA ASP A 39 7.10 3.01 -0.09
C ASP A 39 8.42 2.46 0.44
N ASP A 40 8.74 1.25 -0.03
CA ASP A 40 10.07 0.64 0.01
C ASP A 40 10.93 1.37 -1.03
N ASP A 41 11.13 2.68 -0.86
CA ASP A 41 12.15 3.44 -1.58
C ASP A 41 13.46 3.28 -0.79
N ASP A 42 13.94 2.04 -0.81
CA ASP A 42 15.30 1.62 -0.44
C ASP A 42 16.25 2.12 -1.54
N ASP A 43 16.34 3.44 -1.73
CA ASP A 43 17.39 4.07 -2.53
C ASP A 43 18.60 4.31 -1.61
N ASP A 44 19.22 3.18 -1.28
CA ASP A 44 20.57 3.05 -0.75
C ASP A 44 21.55 3.51 -1.86
N ASP A 45 21.55 4.82 -2.17
CA ASP A 45 22.58 5.45 -2.98
C ASP A 45 23.79 5.70 -2.06
N ASP A 46 24.43 4.59 -1.73
CA ASP A 46 25.77 4.45 -1.18
C ASP A 46 26.77 4.90 -2.28
N ASP A 47 26.80 6.19 -2.59
CA ASP A 47 27.87 6.79 -3.40
C ASP A 47 29.02 7.18 -2.46
N ASP A 48 29.75 6.12 -2.12
CA ASP A 48 31.13 6.10 -1.65
C ASP A 48 32.02 6.74 -2.75
N ASP A 49 32.33 8.03 -2.63
CA ASP A 49 33.44 8.64 -3.38
C ASP A 49 34.20 9.61 -2.46
N ASP A 50 35.08 8.97 -1.69
CA ASP A 50 36.52 9.23 -1.61
C ASP A 50 37.06 10.66 -1.79
N ASP A 51 38.16 10.83 -1.05
CA ASP A 51 39.26 11.77 -1.26
C ASP A 51 39.30 13.17 -0.60
N ASP A 52 40.37 13.25 0.21
CA ASP A 52 41.33 14.35 0.38
C ASP A 52 41.06 15.47 1.40
N ASP A 53 41.70 15.27 2.57
CA ASP A 53 42.78 16.13 3.08
C ASP A 53 42.66 17.65 2.82
N ASP A 54 42.29 18.43 3.83
CA ASP A 54 42.64 19.86 3.87
C ASP A 54 42.89 20.32 5.32
N ASP A 55 44.14 20.12 5.73
CA ASP A 55 45.04 21.07 6.40
C ASP A 55 44.43 22.42 6.89
N ASP A 56 44.43 22.68 8.21
CA ASP A 56 44.99 23.89 8.89
C ASP A 56 44.93 23.77 10.44
#